data_AF-A0A1F9WM12-F1
#
_entry.id   AF-A0A1F9WM12-F1
#
_cell.length_a   1.000
_cell.length_b   1.000
_cell.length_c   1.000
_cell.angle_alpha   90.00
_cell.angle_beta   90.00
_cell.angle_gamma   90.00
#
_symmetry.space_group_name_H-M   'P 1'
#
loop_
_entity.id
_entity.type
_entity.pdbx_description
1 polymer ?
#
loop_
_entity_poly.entity_id
_entity_poly.type
_entity_poly.pdbx_seq_one_letter_code
_entity_poly.pdbx_strand_id
1 'polypeptide(L)'
;MEFSDYVCLVGDREPYECVKKLKPDIFMKGESLAKRDQKTMRLLKREERGLEAAGCEICRTENVDSSTSIINQLLDLYSEPTKKYLKKIKKKYGAAHIIAQLKSLKKMKVLVIGDGIIDEYHYCESMGRSSKEPLVVERFLSKEAFAGGAFAAANHIAGLCGEVELLSVLGDRDTRREFLTKHLAANIRPSFFTRADSETIIKKRFLEQYTGKKLFEICHMDKGYISRKEEAVILKHLVSRVRGYDMVLALDFGHGLFTKNIIDLLGKKARFLALNVQTNSANSGFNMITKYRKADFGCLTEMEARLACHDEYGGMEDVMKRVSRQIKAGSVMLTRGNQGTMGYGSGRGGGFEYSPALASRIVDRVGAGDALFSFAAPCAARKMPLDLVSFVGNAAGALAVQIVCNREPVDVNRLFCFIRSLLV
;
A
#
# COMPACT_ATOMS: atom_id res chain seq x y z
N MET A 1 19.44 21.08 -30.91
CA MET A 1 18.38 21.70 -31.73
C MET A 1 17.51 22.52 -30.79
N GLU A 2 17.57 23.84 -30.91
CA GLU A 2 16.86 24.83 -30.08
C GLU A 2 15.69 25.49 -30.85
N PHE A 3 14.80 24.70 -31.46
CA PHE A 3 13.59 25.27 -32.06
C PHE A 3 12.41 24.35 -31.75
N SER A 4 11.58 24.79 -30.80
CA SER A 4 10.27 24.21 -30.51
C SER A 4 9.25 25.33 -30.73
N ASP A 5 8.57 25.31 -31.88
CA ASP A 5 7.60 26.35 -32.22
C ASP A 5 6.36 26.30 -31.32
N TYR A 6 5.96 25.10 -30.90
CA TYR A 6 4.77 24.89 -30.08
C TYR A 6 4.96 23.74 -29.09
N VAL A 7 4.43 23.93 -27.87
CA VAL A 7 4.33 22.88 -26.85
C VAL A 7 2.87 22.77 -26.43
N CYS A 8 2.33 21.55 -26.46
CA CYS A 8 0.95 21.28 -26.05
C CYS A 8 0.87 20.06 -25.13
N LEU A 9 -0.06 20.09 -24.18
CA LEU A 9 -0.38 18.92 -23.35
C LEU A 9 -1.40 18.06 -24.10
N VAL A 10 -1.07 16.79 -24.29
CA VAL A 10 -1.91 15.81 -24.98
C VAL A 10 -2.46 14.81 -23.97
N GLY A 11 -3.79 14.76 -23.82
CA GLY A 11 -4.49 13.83 -22.94
C GLY A 11 -4.78 12.45 -23.55
N ASP A 12 -4.40 12.25 -24.81
CA ASP A 12 -4.68 11.03 -25.56
C ASP A 12 -3.80 9.85 -25.10
N ARG A 13 -4.34 8.64 -25.18
CA ARG A 13 -3.56 7.41 -24.95
C ARG A 13 -2.75 7.07 -26.20
N GLU A 14 -1.57 6.45 -26.03
CA GLU A 14 -0.79 5.91 -27.15
C GLU A 14 -1.67 5.03 -28.04
N PRO A 15 -1.65 5.26 -29.37
CA PRO A 15 -0.60 5.89 -30.19
C PRO A 15 -0.77 7.42 -30.39
N TYR A 16 -1.51 8.09 -29.50
CA TYR A 16 -1.84 9.52 -29.52
C TYR A 16 -2.67 9.88 -30.77
N GLU A 17 -3.98 9.98 -30.61
CA GLU A 17 -4.90 10.40 -31.69
C GLU A 17 -4.49 11.75 -32.31
N CYS A 18 -3.86 12.63 -31.52
CA CYS A 18 -3.28 13.87 -32.02
C CYS A 18 -2.23 13.65 -33.13
N VAL A 19 -1.41 12.61 -33.09
CA VAL A 19 -0.36 12.34 -34.09
C VAL A 19 -1.00 11.99 -35.42
N LYS A 20 -2.09 11.21 -35.41
CA LYS A 20 -2.87 10.88 -36.62
C LYS A 20 -3.49 12.12 -37.28
N LYS A 21 -3.92 13.09 -36.46
CA LYS A 21 -4.50 14.36 -36.96
C LYS A 21 -3.44 15.30 -37.51
N LEU A 22 -2.31 15.41 -36.83
CA LEU A 22 -1.20 16.31 -37.20
C LEU A 22 -0.46 15.81 -38.44
N LYS A 23 -0.44 14.48 -38.68
CA LYS A 23 0.28 13.84 -39.79
C LYS A 23 1.71 14.37 -39.95
N PRO A 24 2.55 14.26 -38.90
CA PRO A 24 3.90 14.78 -38.97
C PRO A 24 4.75 13.95 -39.95
N ASP A 25 5.69 14.60 -40.63
CA ASP A 25 6.67 13.92 -41.47
C ASP A 25 7.57 12.99 -40.62
N ILE A 26 7.93 13.43 -39.41
CA ILE A 26 8.73 12.66 -38.43
C ILE A 26 8.03 12.66 -37.07
N PHE A 27 7.76 11.48 -36.52
CA PHE A 27 7.33 11.32 -35.13
C PHE A 27 8.46 10.76 -34.28
N MET A 28 9.05 11.63 -33.45
CA MET A 28 10.08 11.22 -32.49
C MET A 28 9.47 10.71 -31.18
N LYS A 29 9.86 9.50 -30.78
CA LYS A 29 9.47 8.91 -29.49
C LYS A 29 10.70 8.40 -28.75
N GLY A 30 10.82 8.74 -27.47
CA GLY A 30 11.85 8.14 -26.60
C GLY A 30 11.59 6.64 -26.39
N GLU A 31 12.64 5.84 -26.32
CA GLU A 31 12.49 4.43 -25.96
C GLU A 31 11.87 4.29 -24.55
N SER A 32 10.60 3.88 -24.51
CA SER A 32 9.97 3.46 -23.26
C SER A 32 10.58 2.12 -22.83
N LEU A 33 11.50 2.15 -21.85
CA LEU A 33 12.12 0.96 -21.21
C LEU A 33 11.12 0.05 -20.46
N ALA A 34 9.82 0.27 -20.60
CA ALA A 34 8.79 -0.63 -20.09
C ALA A 34 8.39 -1.63 -21.19
N LYS A 35 8.79 -2.90 -21.01
CA LYS A 35 8.12 -4.03 -21.69
C LYS A 35 6.65 -4.04 -21.27
N ARG A 36 5.82 -3.32 -22.01
CA ARG A 36 4.36 -3.37 -21.91
C ARG A 36 3.90 -4.79 -22.26
N ASP A 37 2.73 -5.18 -21.78
CA ASP A 37 2.14 -6.50 -21.99
C ASP A 37 2.13 -6.90 -23.48
N GLN A 38 2.24 -8.20 -23.79
CA GLN A 38 2.38 -8.73 -25.16
C GLN A 38 1.22 -8.28 -26.07
N LYS A 39 0.02 -8.12 -25.48
CA LYS A 39 -1.18 -7.62 -26.15
C LYS A 39 -1.05 -6.14 -26.52
N THR A 40 -0.54 -5.31 -25.61
CA THR A 40 -0.27 -3.88 -25.84
C THR A 40 0.82 -3.69 -26.89
N MET A 41 1.87 -4.51 -26.87
CA MET A 41 2.92 -4.46 -27.91
C MET A 41 2.40 -4.81 -29.30
N ARG A 42 1.42 -5.72 -29.41
CA ARG A 42 0.77 -6.04 -30.70
C ARG A 42 -0.12 -4.91 -31.19
N LEU A 43 -0.87 -4.26 -30.30
CA LEU A 43 -1.68 -3.08 -30.61
C LEU A 43 -0.79 -1.91 -31.07
N LEU A 44 0.26 -1.60 -30.30
CA LEU A 44 1.22 -0.55 -30.63
C LEU A 44 1.88 -0.81 -31.99
N LYS A 45 2.36 -2.03 -32.27
CA LYS A 45 2.93 -2.37 -33.58
C LYS A 45 1.93 -2.25 -34.73
N ARG A 46 0.65 -2.57 -34.49
CA ARG A 46 -0.40 -2.42 -35.50
C ARG A 46 -0.67 -0.94 -35.82
N GLU A 47 -0.61 -0.10 -34.80
CA GLU A 47 -0.84 1.34 -34.94
C GLU A 47 0.38 2.08 -35.48
N GLU A 48 1.60 1.69 -35.09
CA GLU A 48 2.86 2.17 -35.68
C GLU A 48 2.87 1.91 -37.19
N ARG A 49 2.48 0.70 -37.64
CA ARG A 49 2.29 0.40 -39.07
C ARG A 49 1.26 1.29 -39.75
N GLY A 50 0.24 1.73 -39.03
CA GLY A 50 -0.78 2.65 -39.54
C GLY A 50 -0.24 4.07 -39.74
N LEU A 51 0.68 4.52 -38.90
CA LEU A 51 1.38 5.80 -39.04
C LEU A 51 2.43 5.74 -40.17
N GLU A 52 3.19 4.65 -40.26
CA GLU A 52 4.14 4.42 -41.36
C GLU A 52 3.43 4.37 -42.72
N ALA A 53 2.28 3.70 -42.80
CA ALA A 53 1.45 3.66 -44.01
C ALA A 53 0.84 5.02 -44.39
N ALA A 54 0.75 5.95 -43.44
CA ALA A 54 0.31 7.33 -43.66
C ALA A 54 1.46 8.28 -44.05
N GLY A 55 2.68 7.76 -44.24
CA GLY A 55 3.86 8.52 -44.65
C GLY A 55 4.66 9.14 -43.50
N CYS A 56 4.36 8.79 -42.24
CA CYS A 56 5.08 9.29 -41.07
C CYS A 56 6.29 8.40 -40.74
N GLU A 57 7.49 8.97 -40.68
CA GLU A 57 8.70 8.27 -40.25
C GLU A 57 8.77 8.23 -38.71
N ILE A 58 8.85 7.04 -38.13
CA ILE A 58 8.96 6.87 -36.68
C ILE A 58 10.43 6.75 -36.28
N CYS A 59 10.96 7.83 -35.70
CA CYS A 59 12.33 7.87 -35.18
C CYS A 59 12.35 7.57 -33.68
N ARG A 60 13.20 6.64 -33.27
CA ARG A 60 13.44 6.31 -31.86
C ARG A 60 14.76 6.92 -31.44
N THR A 61 14.75 7.66 -30.34
CA THR A 61 15.98 8.25 -29.80
C THR A 61 16.61 7.32 -28.77
N GLU A 62 17.82 6.86 -29.08
CA GLU A 62 18.73 6.22 -28.12
C GLU A 62 19.40 7.36 -27.33
N ASN A 63 19.23 7.40 -26.00
CA ASN A 63 19.81 8.42 -25.09
C ASN A 63 19.14 9.80 -25.05
N VAL A 64 17.82 9.86 -24.91
CA VAL A 64 17.21 11.01 -24.23
C VAL A 64 16.99 10.58 -22.79
N ASP A 65 17.69 11.23 -21.86
CA ASP A 65 17.38 11.21 -20.43
C ASP A 65 15.86 11.27 -20.30
N SER A 66 15.24 10.20 -19.80
CA SER A 66 13.78 10.11 -19.79
C SER A 66 13.19 11.41 -19.24
N SER A 67 12.03 11.84 -19.71
CA SER A 67 11.37 13.06 -19.20
C SER A 67 11.36 13.10 -17.66
N THR A 68 11.37 11.93 -17.03
CA THR A 68 11.51 11.74 -15.58
C THR A 68 12.91 12.05 -14.99
N SER A 69 14.01 11.71 -15.67
CA SER A 69 15.39 12.13 -15.33
C SER A 69 15.48 13.66 -15.34
N ILE A 70 14.98 14.26 -16.42
CA ILE A 70 14.93 15.71 -16.63
C ILE A 70 14.06 16.39 -15.57
N ILE A 71 12.86 15.87 -15.30
CA ILE A 71 11.96 16.38 -14.24
C ILE A 71 12.61 16.28 -12.86
N ASN A 72 13.24 15.16 -12.51
CA ASN A 72 13.86 15.00 -11.20
C ASN A 72 15.10 15.87 -11.02
N GLN A 73 15.82 16.17 -12.10
CA GLN A 73 17.00 17.04 -12.08
C GLN A 73 16.66 18.54 -12.18
N LEU A 74 15.63 18.92 -12.96
CA LEU A 74 15.30 20.32 -13.25
C LEU A 74 14.19 20.90 -12.36
N LEU A 75 13.26 20.09 -11.83
CA LEU A 75 12.11 20.61 -11.07
C LEU A 75 12.28 20.56 -9.55
N ASP A 76 13.50 20.29 -9.05
CA ASP A 76 13.84 20.32 -7.62
C ASP A 76 12.79 19.65 -6.70
N LEU A 77 12.19 18.55 -7.17
CA LEU A 77 11.05 17.88 -6.51
C LEU A 77 11.37 17.36 -5.10
N TYR A 78 12.64 17.15 -4.80
CA TYR A 78 13.11 16.59 -3.54
C TYR A 78 14.09 17.53 -2.85
N SER A 79 13.99 17.62 -1.53
CA SER A 79 14.95 18.37 -0.72
C SER A 79 16.36 17.76 -0.82
N GLU A 80 17.40 18.57 -0.58
CA GLU A 80 18.79 18.12 -0.59
C GLU A 80 19.06 16.89 0.30
N PRO A 81 18.51 16.78 1.53
CA PRO A 81 18.61 15.55 2.32
C PRO A 81 18.05 14.31 1.60
N THR A 82 16.90 14.44 0.93
CA THR A 82 16.29 13.34 0.18
C THR A 82 17.13 12.96 -1.04
N LYS A 83 17.66 13.93 -1.79
CA LYS A 83 18.59 13.66 -2.91
C LYS A 83 19.84 12.91 -2.44
N LYS A 84 20.44 13.31 -1.30
CA LYS A 84 21.59 12.61 -0.69
C LYS A 84 21.24 11.17 -0.30
N TYR A 85 20.07 10.96 0.30
CA TYR A 85 19.56 9.64 0.63
C TYR A 85 19.40 8.75 -0.62
N LEU A 86 18.76 9.27 -1.68
CA LEU A 86 18.57 8.53 -2.94
C LEU A 86 19.91 8.17 -3.60
N LYS A 87 20.89 9.08 -3.60
CA LYS A 87 22.26 8.80 -4.07
C LYS A 87 22.94 7.67 -3.26
N LYS A 88 22.74 7.63 -1.93
CA LYS A 88 23.25 6.55 -1.06
C LYS A 88 22.62 5.20 -1.44
N ILE A 89 21.31 5.13 -1.61
CA ILE A 89 20.59 3.91 -2.02
C ILE A 89 21.03 3.46 -3.43
N LYS A 90 21.14 4.39 -4.38
CA LYS A 90 21.61 4.13 -5.74
C LYS A 90 23.01 3.52 -5.74
N LYS A 91 23.95 4.12 -5.01
CA LYS A 91 25.34 3.63 -4.91
C LYS A 91 25.42 2.24 -4.27
N LYS A 92 24.57 1.94 -3.29
CA LYS A 92 24.61 0.68 -2.53
C LYS A 92 23.95 -0.49 -3.26
N TYR A 93 22.83 -0.26 -3.95
CA TYR A 93 22.04 -1.33 -4.56
C TYR A 93 21.83 -1.14 -6.07
N GLY A 94 21.46 0.07 -6.50
CA GLY A 94 21.04 0.36 -7.87
C GLY A 94 19.63 -0.17 -8.20
N ALA A 95 18.91 0.52 -9.09
CA ALA A 95 17.50 0.21 -9.38
C ALA A 95 17.29 -1.22 -9.94
N ALA A 96 18.19 -1.69 -10.82
CA ALA A 96 18.07 -3.01 -11.43
C ALA A 96 18.14 -4.14 -10.39
N HIS A 97 19.05 -4.03 -9.41
CA HIS A 97 19.18 -4.99 -8.32
C HIS A 97 17.93 -5.02 -7.45
N ILE A 98 17.43 -3.85 -7.04
CA ILE A 98 16.21 -3.73 -6.23
C ILE A 98 15.03 -4.40 -6.94
N ILE A 99 14.83 -4.09 -8.23
CA ILE A 99 13.74 -4.67 -9.02
C ILE A 99 13.91 -6.19 -9.15
N ALA A 100 15.13 -6.70 -9.32
CA ALA A 100 15.39 -8.14 -9.36
C ALA A 100 15.04 -8.83 -8.02
N GLN A 101 15.40 -8.21 -6.89
CA GLN A 101 15.03 -8.69 -5.56
C GLN A 101 13.51 -8.74 -5.38
N LEU A 102 12.79 -7.67 -5.77
CA LEU A 102 11.33 -7.62 -5.70
C LEU A 102 10.67 -8.66 -6.61
N LYS A 103 11.17 -8.88 -7.83
CA LYS A 103 10.66 -9.94 -8.71
C LYS A 103 10.85 -11.34 -8.13
N SER A 104 11.88 -11.55 -7.30
CA SER A 104 12.09 -12.84 -6.64
C SER A 104 11.03 -13.18 -5.59
N LEU A 105 10.29 -12.18 -5.08
CA LEU A 105 9.19 -12.34 -4.12
C LEU A 105 8.00 -13.09 -4.71
N LYS A 106 7.88 -13.14 -6.04
CA LYS A 106 6.81 -13.86 -6.74
C LYS A 106 6.69 -15.34 -6.35
N LYS A 107 7.78 -15.95 -5.86
CA LYS A 107 7.80 -17.35 -5.42
C LYS A 107 7.25 -17.59 -4.01
N MET A 108 7.00 -16.53 -3.24
CA MET A 108 6.55 -16.66 -1.85
C MET A 108 5.08 -17.06 -1.75
N LYS A 109 4.78 -17.92 -0.78
CA LYS A 109 3.42 -18.23 -0.33
C LYS A 109 3.10 -17.41 0.90
N VAL A 110 2.09 -16.55 0.82
CA VAL A 110 1.74 -15.62 1.90
C VAL A 110 0.34 -15.91 2.42
N LEU A 111 0.19 -15.99 3.74
CA LEU A 111 -1.11 -15.93 4.41
C LEU A 111 -1.33 -14.53 4.94
N VAL A 112 -2.31 -13.83 4.42
CA VAL A 112 -2.82 -12.58 5.00
C VAL A 112 -3.96 -12.95 5.95
N ILE A 113 -3.86 -12.56 7.20
CA ILE A 113 -4.94 -12.66 8.19
C ILE A 113 -5.24 -11.26 8.70
N GLY A 114 -6.50 -10.87 8.74
CA GLY A 114 -6.80 -9.55 9.29
C GLY A 114 -8.26 -9.14 9.28
N ASP A 115 -8.49 -8.02 9.95
CA ASP A 115 -9.78 -7.36 9.97
C ASP A 115 -10.05 -6.77 8.58
N GLY A 116 -11.02 -7.33 7.86
CA GLY A 116 -11.46 -6.85 6.57
C GLY A 116 -12.40 -5.66 6.73
N ILE A 117 -12.17 -4.58 5.99
CA ILE A 117 -12.96 -3.34 6.08
C ILE A 117 -13.47 -2.99 4.69
N ILE A 118 -14.73 -2.57 4.59
CA ILE A 118 -15.25 -1.93 3.38
C ILE A 118 -15.30 -0.44 3.63
N ASP A 119 -14.49 0.31 2.88
CA ASP A 119 -14.45 1.76 2.94
C ASP A 119 -15.47 2.31 1.95
N GLU A 120 -16.51 3.01 2.42
CA GLU A 120 -17.47 3.69 1.56
C GLU A 120 -17.23 5.20 1.58
N TYR A 121 -17.02 5.80 0.41
CA TYR A 121 -16.94 7.26 0.27
C TYR A 121 -18.30 7.75 -0.20
N HIS A 122 -18.92 8.61 0.60
CA HIS A 122 -20.19 9.26 0.32
C HIS A 122 -19.89 10.71 -0.04
N TYR A 123 -20.10 11.05 -1.30
CA TYR A 123 -19.84 12.39 -1.80
C TYR A 123 -21.05 13.29 -1.57
N CYS A 124 -20.77 14.46 -1.01
CA CYS A 124 -21.75 15.40 -0.51
C CYS A 124 -21.49 16.81 -1.02
N GLU A 125 -22.55 17.60 -1.12
CA GLU A 125 -22.49 19.03 -1.36
C GLU A 125 -23.05 19.79 -0.16
N SER A 126 -22.30 20.80 0.30
CA SER A 126 -22.70 21.55 1.50
C SER A 126 -23.88 22.47 1.22
N MET A 127 -24.93 22.34 2.02
CA MET A 127 -26.14 23.17 1.98
C MET A 127 -26.12 24.32 2.99
N GLY A 128 -25.08 24.41 3.82
CA GLY A 128 -24.95 25.41 4.88
C GLY A 128 -25.31 24.87 6.27
N ARG A 129 -25.74 25.76 7.17
CA ARG A 129 -26.07 25.41 8.56
C ARG A 129 -27.55 25.14 8.72
N SER A 130 -27.89 24.18 9.58
CA SER A 130 -29.26 23.96 10.01
C SER A 130 -29.80 25.17 10.76
N SER A 131 -31.06 25.52 10.52
CA SER A 131 -31.77 26.58 11.24
C SER A 131 -32.28 26.16 12.62
N LYS A 132 -32.23 24.86 12.93
CA LYS A 132 -32.78 24.28 14.17
C LYS A 132 -31.70 23.88 15.18
N GLU A 133 -30.53 23.50 14.69
CA GLU A 133 -29.41 22.96 15.48
C GLU A 133 -28.09 23.42 14.87
N PRO A 134 -26.97 23.48 15.62
CA PRO A 134 -25.66 23.87 15.10
C PRO A 134 -24.99 22.76 14.27
N LEU A 135 -25.73 22.25 13.27
CA LEU A 135 -25.30 21.18 12.37
C LEU A 135 -24.98 21.74 10.99
N VAL A 136 -24.01 21.12 10.33
CA VAL A 136 -23.77 21.32 8.90
C VAL A 136 -24.70 20.38 8.13
N VAL A 137 -25.46 20.91 7.19
CA VAL A 137 -26.38 20.15 6.34
C VAL A 137 -25.68 19.85 5.02
N GLU A 138 -25.69 18.58 4.62
CA GLU A 138 -24.99 18.08 3.45
C GLU A 138 -25.98 17.31 2.55
N ARG A 139 -25.98 17.60 1.25
CA ARG A 139 -26.77 16.87 0.24
C ARG A 139 -25.97 15.70 -0.26
N PHE A 140 -26.48 14.47 -0.11
CA PHE A 140 -25.87 13.29 -0.72
C PHE A 140 -25.94 13.35 -2.25
N LEU A 141 -24.83 13.06 -2.91
CA LEU A 141 -24.73 13.03 -4.37
C LEU A 141 -24.52 11.61 -4.90
N SER A 142 -23.47 10.95 -4.42
CA SER A 142 -23.05 9.64 -4.91
C SER A 142 -22.24 8.88 -3.85
N LYS A 143 -21.99 7.60 -4.10
CA LYS A 143 -21.10 6.81 -3.27
C LYS A 143 -20.22 5.86 -4.07
N GLU A 144 -19.04 5.59 -3.54
CA GLU A 144 -18.12 4.55 -4.01
C GLU A 144 -17.74 3.64 -2.84
N ALA A 145 -17.51 2.36 -3.11
CA ALA A 145 -17.10 1.38 -2.10
C ALA A 145 -15.77 0.74 -2.50
N PHE A 146 -14.89 0.56 -1.52
CA PHE A 146 -13.55 0.03 -1.72
C PHE A 146 -13.28 -1.13 -0.74
N ALA A 147 -12.55 -2.15 -1.22
CA ALA A 147 -12.10 -3.25 -0.38
C ALA A 147 -10.85 -2.79 0.41
N GLY A 148 -11.06 -2.39 1.66
CA GLY A 148 -10.06 -1.84 2.57
C GLY A 148 -9.50 -2.82 3.59
N GLY A 149 -8.64 -2.32 4.47
CA GLY A 149 -8.03 -3.09 5.54
C GLY A 149 -7.29 -4.33 5.04
N ALA A 150 -7.59 -5.51 5.59
CA ALA A 150 -6.95 -6.75 5.16
C ALA A 150 -7.19 -7.09 3.68
N PHE A 151 -8.29 -6.64 3.08
CA PHE A 151 -8.57 -6.84 1.64
C PHE A 151 -7.59 -6.03 0.78
N ALA A 152 -7.39 -4.75 1.11
CA ALA A 152 -6.44 -3.88 0.40
C ALA A 152 -5.01 -4.41 0.51
N ALA A 153 -4.58 -4.80 1.71
CA ALA A 153 -3.26 -5.38 1.94
C ALA A 153 -3.04 -6.68 1.15
N ALA A 154 -4.04 -7.55 1.09
CA ALA A 154 -3.97 -8.75 0.25
C ALA A 154 -3.82 -8.40 -1.24
N ASN A 155 -4.55 -7.40 -1.75
CA ASN A 155 -4.41 -6.93 -3.12
C ASN A 155 -3.02 -6.33 -3.40
N HIS A 156 -2.44 -5.58 -2.46
CA HIS A 156 -1.06 -5.10 -2.58
C HIS A 156 -0.05 -6.24 -2.66
N ILE A 157 -0.16 -7.22 -1.75
CA ILE A 157 0.74 -8.37 -1.73
C ILE A 157 0.59 -9.23 -2.98
N ALA A 158 -0.63 -9.40 -3.49
CA ALA A 158 -0.90 -10.20 -4.67
C ALA A 158 -0.19 -9.69 -5.94
N GLY A 159 0.16 -8.39 -5.99
CA GLY A 159 1.01 -7.85 -7.05
C GLY A 159 2.48 -8.32 -6.96
N LEU A 160 2.99 -8.56 -5.74
CA LEU A 160 4.38 -8.97 -5.50
C LEU A 160 4.57 -10.49 -5.40
N CYS A 161 3.62 -11.19 -4.77
CA CYS A 161 3.69 -12.61 -4.42
C CYS A 161 2.75 -13.44 -5.30
N GLY A 162 3.19 -14.62 -5.72
CA GLY A 162 2.44 -15.47 -6.65
C GLY A 162 1.27 -16.22 -6.02
N GLU A 163 1.38 -16.59 -4.73
CA GLU A 163 0.34 -17.34 -4.01
C GLU A 163 -0.05 -16.62 -2.72
N VAL A 164 -1.29 -16.15 -2.65
CA VAL A 164 -1.83 -15.44 -1.47
C VAL A 164 -3.09 -16.13 -0.99
N GLU A 165 -3.16 -16.50 0.29
CA GLU A 165 -4.42 -16.81 0.96
C GLU A 165 -4.82 -15.63 1.85
N LEU A 166 -6.08 -15.21 1.78
CA LEU A 166 -6.63 -14.20 2.66
C LEU A 166 -7.62 -14.82 3.63
N LEU A 167 -7.34 -14.74 4.93
CA LEU A 167 -8.25 -15.10 6.00
C LEU A 167 -8.85 -13.84 6.63
N SER A 168 -10.17 -13.72 6.59
CA SER A 168 -10.89 -12.65 7.26
C SER A 168 -12.27 -13.13 7.71
N VAL A 169 -12.92 -12.34 8.57
CA VAL A 169 -14.25 -12.63 9.11
C VAL A 169 -15.24 -11.61 8.55
N LEU A 170 -16.35 -12.11 8.01
CA LEU A 170 -17.47 -11.34 7.49
C LEU A 170 -18.68 -11.50 8.41
N GLY A 171 -19.50 -10.47 8.54
CA GLY A 171 -20.77 -10.58 9.27
C GLY A 171 -21.81 -11.36 8.45
N ASP A 172 -22.68 -12.12 9.10
CA ASP A 172 -23.77 -12.87 8.44
C ASP A 172 -24.95 -11.99 8.00
N ARG A 173 -25.24 -10.90 8.71
CA ARG A 173 -26.36 -9.99 8.39
C ARG A 173 -26.15 -9.23 7.09
N ASP A 174 -24.93 -8.78 6.83
CA ASP A 174 -24.49 -8.20 5.56
C ASP A 174 -23.06 -8.66 5.25
N THR A 175 -22.93 -9.74 4.48
CA THR A 175 -21.62 -10.37 4.20
C THR A 175 -20.77 -9.59 3.20
N ARG A 176 -21.39 -8.85 2.28
CA ARG A 176 -20.73 -8.21 1.11
C ARG A 176 -19.78 -9.14 0.34
N ARG A 177 -19.98 -10.47 0.41
CA ARG A 177 -19.05 -11.47 -0.13
C ARG A 177 -18.85 -11.35 -1.64
N GLU A 178 -19.92 -11.07 -2.37
CA GLU A 178 -19.86 -10.92 -3.83
C GLU A 178 -19.04 -9.70 -4.23
N PHE A 179 -19.26 -8.55 -3.56
CA PHE A 179 -18.46 -7.35 -3.73
C PHE A 179 -16.98 -7.65 -3.49
N LEU A 180 -16.65 -8.29 -2.36
CA LEU A 180 -15.26 -8.62 -2.03
C LEU A 180 -14.63 -9.57 -3.05
N THR A 181 -15.35 -10.60 -3.46
CA THR A 181 -14.84 -11.58 -4.45
C THR A 181 -14.54 -10.91 -5.80
N LYS A 182 -15.32 -9.90 -6.20
CA LYS A 182 -15.09 -9.10 -7.43
C LYS A 182 -13.90 -8.15 -7.31
N HIS A 183 -13.57 -7.68 -6.11
CA HIS A 183 -12.52 -6.68 -5.88
C HIS A 183 -11.18 -7.27 -5.41
N LEU A 184 -11.09 -8.59 -5.21
CA LEU A 184 -9.85 -9.27 -4.92
C LEU A 184 -9.12 -9.68 -6.21
N ALA A 185 -7.79 -9.61 -6.20
CA ALA A 185 -6.95 -10.08 -7.30
C ALA A 185 -7.12 -11.60 -7.53
N ALA A 186 -7.00 -12.02 -8.79
CA ALA A 186 -7.30 -13.40 -9.21
C ALA A 186 -6.42 -14.49 -8.56
N ASN A 187 -5.21 -14.15 -8.09
CA ASN A 187 -4.30 -15.05 -7.39
C ASN A 187 -4.49 -15.07 -5.87
N ILE A 188 -5.51 -14.37 -5.34
CA ILE A 188 -5.89 -14.45 -3.93
C ILE A 188 -6.91 -15.57 -3.75
N ARG A 189 -6.62 -16.50 -2.84
CA ARG A 189 -7.59 -17.49 -2.34
C ARG A 189 -8.28 -16.93 -1.10
N PRO A 190 -9.55 -16.49 -1.17
CA PRO A 190 -10.27 -16.03 0.01
C PRO A 190 -10.71 -17.20 0.89
N SER A 191 -10.46 -17.08 2.19
CA SER A 191 -10.95 -17.94 3.27
C SER A 191 -11.77 -17.08 4.23
N PHE A 192 -13.01 -16.80 3.82
CA PHE A 192 -13.94 -16.00 4.62
C PHE A 192 -14.66 -16.87 5.64
N PHE A 193 -14.48 -16.52 6.91
CA PHE A 193 -15.26 -17.05 8.02
C PHE A 193 -16.41 -16.10 8.33
N THR A 194 -17.43 -16.60 9.01
CA THR A 194 -18.63 -15.82 9.30
C THR A 194 -18.74 -15.57 10.80
N ARG A 195 -19.06 -14.33 11.17
CA ARG A 195 -19.44 -13.93 12.53
C ARG A 195 -20.95 -13.84 12.61
N ALA A 196 -21.52 -14.54 13.58
CA ALA A 196 -22.95 -14.56 13.80
C ALA A 196 -23.46 -13.21 14.33
N ASP A 197 -24.68 -12.86 13.97
CA ASP A 197 -25.40 -11.66 14.43
C ASP A 197 -24.60 -10.37 14.22
N SER A 198 -23.85 -10.29 13.12
CA SER A 198 -22.89 -9.21 12.86
C SER A 198 -22.96 -8.70 11.43
N GLU A 199 -22.59 -7.44 11.22
CA GLU A 199 -22.37 -6.87 9.88
C GLU A 199 -20.89 -6.94 9.49
N THR A 200 -20.59 -7.09 8.20
CA THR A 200 -19.22 -6.87 7.72
C THR A 200 -18.84 -5.42 7.98
N ILE A 201 -17.61 -5.20 8.45
CA ILE A 201 -17.16 -3.88 8.92
C ILE A 201 -17.19 -2.89 7.76
N ILE A 202 -18.00 -1.83 7.90
CA ILE A 202 -18.11 -0.76 6.91
C ILE A 202 -17.75 0.58 7.55
N LYS A 203 -16.80 1.29 6.95
CA LYS A 203 -16.44 2.67 7.34
C LYS A 203 -16.93 3.63 6.28
N LYS A 204 -18.02 4.35 6.58
CA LYS A 204 -18.63 5.35 5.70
C LYS A 204 -18.00 6.71 5.96
N ARG A 205 -17.24 7.24 5.01
CA ARG A 205 -16.64 8.58 5.08
C ARG A 205 -17.45 9.51 4.21
N PHE A 206 -17.87 10.63 4.78
CA PHE A 206 -18.58 11.68 4.05
C PHE A 206 -17.58 12.72 3.59
N LEU A 207 -17.55 13.00 2.29
CA LEU A 207 -16.59 13.90 1.65
C LEU A 207 -17.34 15.02 0.95
N GLU A 208 -16.84 16.24 1.06
CA GLU A 208 -17.30 17.33 0.22
C GLU A 208 -16.79 17.11 -1.22
N GLN A 209 -17.68 17.14 -2.21
CA GLN A 209 -17.45 16.71 -3.59
C GLN A 209 -16.36 17.51 -4.31
N TYR A 210 -16.31 18.83 -4.13
CA TYR A 210 -15.42 19.70 -4.91
C TYR A 210 -14.00 19.74 -4.35
N THR A 211 -13.87 19.81 -3.03
CA THR A 211 -12.59 19.88 -2.31
C THR A 211 -12.03 18.51 -1.95
N GLY A 212 -12.86 17.45 -1.94
CA GLY A 212 -12.49 16.12 -1.46
C GLY A 212 -12.24 16.06 0.05
N LYS A 213 -12.62 17.11 0.80
CA LYS A 213 -12.39 17.20 2.24
C LYS A 213 -13.29 16.20 2.97
N LYS A 214 -12.68 15.35 3.80
CA LYS A 214 -13.40 14.41 4.68
C LYS A 214 -14.06 15.20 5.82
N LEU A 215 -15.38 15.07 5.95
CA LEU A 215 -16.21 15.80 6.91
C LEU A 215 -16.34 15.02 8.21
N PHE A 216 -16.83 13.78 8.13
CA PHE A 216 -16.98 12.86 9.26
C PHE A 216 -17.03 11.40 8.77
N GLU A 217 -16.98 10.46 9.70
CA GLU A 217 -17.05 9.02 9.43
C GLU A 217 -18.09 8.35 10.34
N ILE A 218 -18.83 7.38 9.79
CA ILE A 218 -19.68 6.44 10.53
C ILE A 218 -19.10 5.03 10.38
N CYS A 219 -18.78 4.39 11.49
CA CYS A 219 -18.30 3.01 11.54
C CYS A 219 -19.45 2.05 11.88
N HIS A 220 -19.81 1.17 10.94
CA HIS A 220 -20.67 0.02 11.17
C HIS A 220 -19.80 -1.17 11.56
N MET A 221 -19.82 -1.52 12.85
CA MET A 221 -19.06 -2.64 13.39
C MET A 221 -19.62 -3.07 14.74
N ASP A 222 -19.59 -4.38 15.00
CA ASP A 222 -19.88 -4.95 16.31
C ASP A 222 -18.65 -4.89 17.23
N LYS A 223 -18.88 -4.73 18.54
CA LYS A 223 -17.81 -4.73 19.54
C LYS A 223 -17.53 -6.14 20.07
N GLY A 224 -16.30 -6.35 20.53
CA GLY A 224 -15.87 -7.59 21.17
C GLY A 224 -15.30 -8.63 20.20
N TYR A 225 -14.75 -9.69 20.77
CA TYR A 225 -14.14 -10.79 20.03
C TYR A 225 -15.18 -11.66 19.32
N ILE A 226 -14.73 -12.40 18.31
CA ILE A 226 -15.47 -13.54 17.75
C ILE A 226 -15.84 -14.56 18.83
N SER A 227 -16.93 -15.31 18.61
CA SER A 227 -17.39 -16.33 19.54
C SER A 227 -16.41 -17.51 19.64
N ARG A 228 -16.47 -18.28 20.73
CA ARG A 228 -15.64 -19.49 20.89
C ARG A 228 -15.86 -20.52 19.77
N LYS A 229 -17.07 -20.59 19.22
CA LYS A 229 -17.40 -21.50 18.10
C LYS A 229 -16.71 -21.04 16.81
N GLU A 230 -16.78 -19.74 16.51
CA GLU A 230 -16.10 -19.13 15.36
C GLU A 230 -14.57 -19.26 15.47
N GLU A 231 -14.04 -18.96 16.65
CA GLU A 231 -12.61 -19.08 16.97
C GLU A 231 -12.11 -20.52 16.75
N ALA A 232 -12.84 -21.52 17.23
CA ALA A 232 -12.44 -22.93 17.08
C ALA A 232 -12.32 -23.36 15.61
N VAL A 233 -13.22 -22.88 14.74
CA VAL A 233 -13.20 -23.15 13.31
C VAL A 233 -11.99 -22.49 12.64
N ILE A 234 -11.69 -21.23 12.98
CA ILE A 234 -10.51 -20.50 12.49
C ILE A 234 -9.21 -21.16 12.96
N LEU A 235 -9.12 -21.53 14.25
CA LEU A 235 -7.96 -22.21 14.82
C LEU A 235 -7.70 -23.55 14.12
N LYS A 236 -8.74 -24.34 13.85
CA LYS A 236 -8.62 -25.61 13.11
C LYS A 236 -8.02 -25.38 11.72
N HIS A 237 -8.50 -24.36 11.00
CA HIS A 237 -7.97 -23.99 9.70
C HIS A 237 -6.50 -23.57 9.77
N LEU A 238 -6.16 -22.63 10.67
CA LEU A 238 -4.80 -22.13 10.86
C LEU A 238 -3.82 -23.24 11.28
N VAL A 239 -4.21 -24.12 12.21
CA VAL A 239 -3.37 -25.23 12.70
C VAL A 239 -2.90 -26.12 11.55
N SER A 240 -3.75 -26.35 10.56
CA SER A 240 -3.46 -27.22 9.42
C SER A 240 -2.61 -26.57 8.32
N ARG A 241 -2.66 -25.24 8.17
CA ARG A 241 -2.09 -24.54 7.01
C ARG A 241 -0.96 -23.57 7.31
N VAL A 242 -0.92 -22.95 8.49
CA VAL A 242 -0.03 -21.79 8.78
C VAL A 242 1.46 -22.08 8.52
N ARG A 243 1.93 -23.31 8.75
CA ARG A 243 3.32 -23.73 8.51
C ARG A 243 3.70 -23.88 7.04
N GLY A 244 2.71 -23.95 6.15
CA GLY A 244 2.89 -24.08 4.71
C GLY A 244 3.16 -22.75 3.99
N TYR A 245 3.00 -21.62 4.69
CA TYR A 245 3.30 -20.29 4.16
C TYR A 245 4.71 -19.87 4.57
N ASP A 246 5.38 -19.13 3.68
CA ASP A 246 6.68 -18.52 3.95
C ASP A 246 6.56 -17.34 4.90
N MET A 247 5.40 -16.66 4.87
CA MET A 247 5.10 -15.50 5.71
C MET A 247 3.61 -15.46 6.07
N VAL A 248 3.34 -15.02 7.30
CA VAL A 248 2.01 -14.59 7.74
C VAL A 248 2.03 -13.08 7.94
N LEU A 249 1.09 -12.40 7.29
CA LEU A 249 0.83 -10.99 7.45
C LEU A 249 -0.40 -10.80 8.34
N ALA A 250 -0.25 -10.22 9.52
CA ALA A 250 -1.35 -9.95 10.44
C ALA A 250 -1.72 -8.45 10.40
N LEU A 251 -2.91 -8.14 9.90
CA LEU A 251 -3.49 -6.79 9.92
C LEU A 251 -4.60 -6.72 10.97
N ASP A 252 -4.25 -6.20 12.14
CA ASP A 252 -5.10 -6.19 13.33
C ASP A 252 -5.55 -4.76 13.63
N PHE A 253 -6.80 -4.46 13.30
CA PHE A 253 -7.39 -3.14 13.52
C PHE A 253 -8.22 -3.09 14.81
N GLY A 254 -8.19 -4.17 15.59
CA GLY A 254 -8.88 -4.27 16.87
C GLY A 254 -10.38 -4.52 16.72
N HIS A 255 -10.80 -5.25 15.69
CA HIS A 255 -12.23 -5.51 15.42
C HIS A 255 -12.71 -6.90 15.87
N GLY A 256 -11.86 -7.62 16.61
CA GLY A 256 -12.26 -8.82 17.36
C GLY A 256 -11.82 -10.15 16.76
N LEU A 257 -11.16 -10.17 15.59
CA LEU A 257 -10.60 -11.39 15.00
C LEU A 257 -9.45 -11.97 15.83
N PHE A 258 -8.54 -11.12 16.31
CA PHE A 258 -7.30 -11.55 16.96
C PHE A 258 -7.49 -11.80 18.45
N THR A 259 -8.07 -12.95 18.78
CA THR A 259 -8.09 -13.48 20.14
C THR A 259 -6.70 -13.89 20.60
N LYS A 260 -6.53 -14.05 21.92
CA LYS A 260 -5.27 -14.55 22.51
C LYS A 260 -4.83 -15.89 21.88
N ASN A 261 -5.75 -16.83 21.67
CA ASN A 261 -5.40 -18.14 21.12
C ASN A 261 -4.92 -18.06 19.67
N ILE A 262 -5.52 -17.18 18.85
CA ILE A 262 -5.07 -16.94 17.48
C ILE A 262 -3.68 -16.31 17.50
N ILE A 263 -3.47 -15.26 18.29
CA ILE A 263 -2.16 -14.59 18.44
C ILE A 263 -1.07 -15.58 18.86
N ASP A 264 -1.32 -16.39 19.89
CA ASP A 264 -0.38 -17.38 20.39
C ASP A 264 -0.06 -18.47 19.34
N LEU A 265 -1.08 -18.91 18.59
CA LEU A 265 -0.91 -19.87 17.49
C LEU A 265 -0.02 -19.29 16.39
N LEU A 266 -0.25 -18.05 15.96
CA LEU A 266 0.52 -17.38 14.92
C LEU A 266 1.99 -17.25 15.35
N GLY A 267 2.26 -16.70 16.54
CA GLY A 267 3.63 -16.55 17.05
C GLY A 267 4.36 -17.88 17.25
N LYS A 268 3.64 -18.97 17.52
CA LYS A 268 4.22 -20.31 17.68
C LYS A 268 4.48 -21.03 16.35
N LYS A 269 3.61 -20.87 15.35
CA LYS A 269 3.61 -21.72 14.15
C LYS A 269 3.97 -21.02 12.84
N ALA A 270 3.86 -19.70 12.74
CA ALA A 270 4.28 -18.98 11.53
C ALA A 270 5.80 -19.12 11.32
N ARG A 271 6.23 -19.28 10.07
CA ARG A 271 7.67 -19.26 9.71
C ARG A 271 8.27 -17.86 9.83
N PHE A 272 7.48 -16.86 9.47
CA PHE A 272 7.75 -15.45 9.64
C PHE A 272 6.43 -14.74 9.90
N LEU A 273 6.32 -14.00 11.01
CA LEU A 273 5.13 -13.24 11.38
C LEU A 273 5.43 -11.74 11.27
N ALA A 274 4.75 -11.08 10.33
CA ALA A 274 4.78 -9.64 10.16
C ALA A 274 3.49 -9.02 10.72
N LEU A 275 3.61 -7.97 11.53
CA LEU A 275 2.51 -7.34 12.23
C LEU A 275 2.29 -5.89 11.77
N ASN A 276 1.04 -5.56 11.50
CA ASN A 276 0.50 -4.20 11.45
C ASN A 276 -0.71 -4.17 12.39
N VAL A 277 -0.52 -3.62 13.59
CA VAL A 277 -1.52 -3.61 14.66
C VAL A 277 -1.87 -2.16 14.94
N GLN A 278 -3.08 -1.75 14.56
CA GLN A 278 -3.45 -0.35 14.57
C GLN A 278 -4.31 0.03 15.77
N THR A 279 -3.96 1.18 16.34
CA THR A 279 -4.83 1.91 17.24
C THR A 279 -5.71 2.84 16.40
N ASN A 280 -7.01 2.84 16.67
CA ASN A 280 -7.95 3.74 16.01
C ASN A 280 -9.04 4.19 16.97
N SER A 281 -9.88 5.14 16.52
CA SER A 281 -10.95 5.72 17.34
C SER A 281 -11.96 4.69 17.87
N ALA A 282 -12.12 3.55 17.20
CA ALA A 282 -13.05 2.50 17.63
C ALA A 282 -12.50 1.67 18.81
N ASN A 283 -11.18 1.68 19.05
CA ASN A 283 -10.55 0.94 20.13
C ASN A 283 -9.83 1.83 21.17
N SER A 284 -9.83 3.16 21.00
CA SER A 284 -9.34 4.13 21.99
C SER A 284 -7.93 3.85 22.54
N GLY A 285 -7.06 3.21 21.74
CA GLY A 285 -5.70 2.86 22.18
C GLY A 285 -5.53 1.49 22.83
N PHE A 286 -6.61 0.71 22.97
CA PHE A 286 -6.55 -0.62 23.58
C PHE A 286 -6.06 -1.72 22.63
N ASN A 287 -5.87 -1.44 21.35
CA ASN A 287 -5.31 -2.39 20.38
C ASN A 287 -3.82 -2.16 20.14
N MET A 288 -2.99 -2.66 21.06
CA MET A 288 -1.54 -2.45 21.00
C MET A 288 -0.80 -3.64 20.38
N ILE A 289 0.25 -3.36 19.62
CA ILE A 289 1.13 -4.40 19.04
C ILE A 289 1.75 -5.33 20.11
N THR A 290 1.88 -4.85 21.35
CA THR A 290 2.49 -5.57 22.48
C THR A 290 1.66 -6.73 23.01
N LYS A 291 0.41 -6.88 22.56
CA LYS A 291 -0.36 -8.12 22.79
C LYS A 291 0.25 -9.33 22.06
N TYR A 292 1.05 -9.09 21.02
CA TYR A 292 1.85 -10.10 20.35
C TYR A 292 3.20 -10.24 21.06
N ARG A 293 3.45 -11.37 21.73
CA ARG A 293 4.71 -11.61 22.47
C ARG A 293 5.85 -12.16 21.62
N LYS A 294 5.56 -12.50 20.36
CA LYS A 294 6.53 -13.03 19.40
C LYS A 294 6.08 -12.71 17.98
N ALA A 295 6.89 -11.95 17.27
CA ALA A 295 6.81 -11.69 15.84
C ALA A 295 8.21 -11.45 15.28
N ASP A 296 8.37 -11.45 13.96
CA ASP A 296 9.66 -11.24 13.29
C ASP A 296 9.82 -9.81 12.79
N PHE A 297 8.72 -9.19 12.37
CA PHE A 297 8.66 -7.82 11.87
C PHE A 297 7.40 -7.09 12.37
N GLY A 298 7.53 -5.82 12.75
CA GLY A 298 6.40 -4.97 13.11
C GLY A 298 6.43 -3.63 12.40
N CYS A 299 5.29 -3.16 11.88
CA CYS A 299 5.12 -1.83 11.32
C CYS A 299 4.03 -1.09 12.10
N LEU A 300 4.33 0.13 12.53
CA LEU A 300 3.44 0.93 13.38
C LEU A 300 3.69 2.42 13.19
N THR A 301 2.76 3.24 13.65
CA THR A 301 2.90 4.71 13.71
C THR A 301 3.60 5.15 14.99
N GLU A 302 4.02 6.42 15.03
CA GLU A 302 4.55 7.03 16.26
C GLU A 302 3.57 6.92 17.44
N MET A 303 2.30 7.25 17.22
CA MET A 303 1.27 7.19 18.26
C MET A 303 1.08 5.77 18.78
N GLU A 304 1.02 4.78 17.89
CA GLU A 304 0.90 3.37 18.28
C GLU A 304 2.10 2.88 19.09
N ALA A 305 3.31 3.32 18.75
CA ALA A 305 4.52 2.96 19.48
C ALA A 305 4.54 3.56 20.90
N ARG A 306 4.13 4.82 21.02
CA ARG A 306 4.00 5.52 22.30
C ARG A 306 2.97 4.86 23.20
N LEU A 307 1.79 4.57 22.67
CA LEU A 307 0.74 3.85 23.39
C LEU A 307 1.20 2.45 23.84
N ALA A 308 1.84 1.69 22.95
CA ALA A 308 2.37 0.37 23.24
C ALA A 308 3.39 0.35 24.38
N CYS A 309 4.16 1.44 24.54
CA CYS A 309 5.15 1.59 25.62
C CYS A 309 4.63 2.38 26.83
N HIS A 310 3.42 2.92 26.79
CA HIS A 310 2.92 3.90 27.75
C HIS A 310 3.90 5.08 27.96
N ASP A 311 4.46 5.61 26.87
CA ASP A 311 5.47 6.66 26.90
C ASP A 311 5.16 7.78 25.88
N GLU A 312 4.65 8.90 26.40
CA GLU A 312 4.25 10.04 25.59
C GLU A 312 5.44 10.92 25.13
N TYR A 313 6.47 11.07 25.96
CA TYR A 313 7.51 12.09 25.76
C TYR A 313 8.92 11.53 25.50
N GLY A 314 9.14 10.23 25.73
CA GLY A 314 10.43 9.59 25.54
C GLY A 314 10.92 9.63 24.10
N GLY A 315 12.24 9.51 23.97
CA GLY A 315 12.94 9.47 22.68
C GLY A 315 12.48 8.27 21.84
N MET A 316 12.16 8.52 20.57
CA MET A 316 11.54 7.52 19.70
C MET A 316 12.44 6.30 19.46
N GLU A 317 13.76 6.49 19.45
CA GLU A 317 14.71 5.37 19.38
C GLU A 317 14.52 4.39 20.55
N ASP A 318 14.37 4.88 21.77
CA ASP A 318 14.21 4.02 22.95
C ASP A 318 12.83 3.37 23.02
N VAL A 319 11.79 4.11 22.59
CA VAL A 319 10.45 3.56 22.39
C VAL A 319 10.51 2.38 21.42
N MET A 320 11.14 2.55 20.25
CA MET A 320 11.26 1.48 19.25
C MET A 320 12.07 0.27 19.74
N LYS A 321 13.17 0.48 20.49
CA LYS A 321 13.93 -0.60 21.14
C LYS A 321 13.04 -1.38 22.12
N ARG A 322 12.19 -0.70 22.89
CA ARG A 322 11.25 -1.36 23.83
C ARG A 322 10.18 -2.15 23.09
N VAL A 323 9.57 -1.58 22.04
CA VAL A 323 8.60 -2.30 21.20
C VAL A 323 9.22 -3.57 20.62
N SER A 324 10.40 -3.45 19.98
CA SER A 324 11.12 -4.61 19.42
C SER A 324 11.38 -5.69 20.46
N ARG A 325 11.80 -5.34 21.68
CA ARG A 325 12.00 -6.30 22.78
C ARG A 325 10.70 -6.96 23.25
N GLN A 326 9.61 -6.19 23.39
CA GLN A 326 8.33 -6.70 23.89
C GLN A 326 7.69 -7.70 22.93
N ILE A 327 7.82 -7.48 21.62
CA ILE A 327 7.30 -8.39 20.59
C ILE A 327 8.35 -9.39 20.07
N LYS A 328 9.59 -9.31 20.57
CA LYS A 328 10.75 -10.13 20.18
C LYS A 328 11.08 -10.08 18.67
N ALA A 329 10.82 -8.95 18.02
CA ALA A 329 11.06 -8.77 16.59
C ALA A 329 12.51 -8.44 16.27
N GLY A 330 13.02 -9.06 15.20
CA GLY A 330 14.35 -8.77 14.64
C GLY A 330 14.44 -7.38 14.03
N SER A 331 13.32 -6.86 13.52
CA SER A 331 13.21 -5.48 13.07
C SER A 331 11.81 -4.91 13.28
N VAL A 332 11.74 -3.60 13.50
CA VAL A 332 10.50 -2.83 13.57
C VAL A 332 10.64 -1.57 12.74
N MET A 333 9.54 -1.11 12.15
CA MET A 333 9.49 0.07 11.31
C MET A 333 8.38 1.00 11.76
N LEU A 334 8.71 2.28 11.90
CA LEU A 334 7.84 3.33 12.34
C LEU A 334 7.50 4.25 11.17
N THR A 335 6.23 4.45 10.85
CA THR A 335 5.79 5.43 9.85
C THR A 335 5.57 6.80 10.49
N ARG A 336 6.10 7.86 9.88
CA ARG A 336 6.07 9.24 10.37
C ARG A 336 5.44 10.21 9.37
N GLY A 337 4.44 9.73 8.61
CA GLY A 337 3.71 10.55 7.64
C GLY A 337 4.63 11.23 6.63
N ASN A 338 4.64 12.57 6.61
CA ASN A 338 5.46 13.37 5.71
C ASN A 338 6.98 13.31 6.01
N GLN A 339 7.39 12.73 7.13
CA GLN A 339 8.80 12.51 7.47
C GLN A 339 9.33 11.14 6.98
N GLY A 340 8.48 10.30 6.39
CA GLY A 340 8.84 8.97 5.88
C GLY A 340 8.81 7.90 6.97
N THR A 341 9.87 7.11 7.10
CA THR A 341 9.97 6.03 8.09
C THR A 341 11.26 6.05 8.89
N MET A 342 11.18 5.46 10.07
CA MET A 342 12.31 5.13 10.92
C MET A 342 12.31 3.62 11.15
N GLY A 343 13.36 2.92 10.77
CA GLY A 343 13.53 1.48 10.98
C GLY A 343 14.49 1.22 12.14
N TYR A 344 14.26 0.16 12.90
CA TYR A 344 15.18 -0.38 13.90
C TYR A 344 15.43 -1.87 13.67
N GLY A 345 16.69 -2.29 13.66
CA GLY A 345 17.09 -3.69 13.63
C GLY A 345 17.85 -4.09 14.90
N SER A 346 17.46 -5.20 15.54
CA SER A 346 18.02 -5.65 16.82
C SER A 346 19.20 -6.63 16.70
N GLY A 347 19.56 -7.04 15.48
CA GLY A 347 20.65 -7.99 15.21
C GLY A 347 22.07 -7.41 15.35
N ARG A 348 23.09 -8.26 15.20
CA ARG A 348 24.52 -7.85 15.17
C ARG A 348 24.76 -6.92 13.98
N GLY A 349 25.21 -5.69 14.23
CA GLY A 349 25.33 -4.64 13.21
C GLY A 349 24.00 -3.96 12.86
N GLY A 350 22.93 -4.24 13.61
CA GLY A 350 21.67 -3.52 13.56
C GLY A 350 21.76 -2.12 14.18
N GLY A 351 20.75 -1.30 13.91
CA GLY A 351 20.70 0.09 14.35
C GLY A 351 19.48 0.79 13.79
N PHE A 352 19.51 2.11 13.83
CA PHE A 352 18.46 2.94 13.24
C PHE A 352 18.75 3.26 11.78
N GLU A 353 17.69 3.27 10.99
CA GLU A 353 17.71 3.70 9.60
C GLU A 353 16.56 4.69 9.39
N TYR A 354 16.84 5.75 8.64
CA TYR A 354 15.88 6.83 8.40
C TYR A 354 15.68 6.96 6.90
N SER A 355 14.43 6.85 6.46
CA SER A 355 14.06 6.99 5.06
C SER A 355 13.06 8.13 4.91
N PRO A 356 13.32 9.14 4.06
CA PRO A 356 12.42 10.27 3.89
C PRO A 356 11.14 9.86 3.17
N ALA A 357 10.09 10.69 3.28
CA ALA A 357 8.91 10.53 2.43
C ALA A 357 9.29 10.79 0.96
N LEU A 358 8.81 9.92 0.07
CA LEU A 358 9.12 9.96 -1.37
C LEU A 358 7.93 10.45 -2.20
N ALA A 359 6.84 10.87 -1.56
CA ALA A 359 5.65 11.37 -2.25
C ALA A 359 5.85 12.84 -2.66
N SER A 360 5.71 13.13 -3.95
CA SER A 360 5.68 14.51 -4.47
C SER A 360 4.26 15.10 -4.51
N ARG A 361 3.23 14.26 -4.53
CA ARG A 361 1.83 14.64 -4.56
C ARG A 361 1.00 13.73 -3.66
N ILE A 362 0.05 14.31 -2.93
CA ILE A 362 -0.87 13.60 -2.04
C ILE A 362 -2.30 13.84 -2.54
N VAL A 363 -3.01 12.76 -2.83
CA VAL A 363 -4.43 12.74 -3.19
C VAL A 363 -5.25 12.24 -2.00
N ASP A 364 -4.87 11.10 -1.43
CA ASP A 364 -5.48 10.55 -0.22
C ASP A 364 -4.42 9.85 0.64
N ARG A 365 -4.60 9.81 1.96
CA ARG A 365 -3.66 9.13 2.88
C ARG A 365 -4.19 7.78 3.38
N VAL A 366 -5.48 7.51 3.18
CA VAL A 366 -6.12 6.26 3.62
C VAL A 366 -5.45 5.08 2.93
N GLY A 367 -5.05 4.06 3.70
CA GLY A 367 -4.42 2.84 3.19
C GLY A 367 -2.91 2.95 2.88
N ALA A 368 -2.30 4.14 2.95
CA ALA A 368 -0.88 4.31 2.62
C ALA A 368 0.06 3.51 3.54
N GLY A 369 -0.27 3.43 4.84
CA GLY A 369 0.45 2.61 5.81
C GLY A 369 0.33 1.10 5.52
N ASP A 370 -0.86 0.66 5.12
CA ASP A 370 -1.11 -0.74 4.76
C ASP A 370 -0.37 -1.14 3.48
N ALA A 371 -0.33 -0.25 2.48
CA ALA A 371 0.49 -0.43 1.29
C ALA A 371 1.98 -0.51 1.64
N LEU A 372 2.50 0.46 2.40
CA LEU A 372 3.89 0.49 2.84
C LEU A 372 4.27 -0.81 3.57
N PHE A 373 3.44 -1.26 4.51
CA PHE A 373 3.62 -2.51 5.23
C PHE A 373 3.60 -3.74 4.30
N SER A 374 2.63 -3.80 3.38
CA SER A 374 2.46 -4.91 2.43
C SER A 374 3.66 -5.12 1.51
N PHE A 375 4.40 -4.04 1.19
CA PHE A 375 5.61 -4.10 0.37
C PHE A 375 6.89 -4.28 1.20
N ALA A 376 6.93 -3.75 2.43
CA ALA A 376 8.08 -3.88 3.32
C ALA A 376 8.20 -5.29 3.93
N ALA A 377 7.09 -5.91 4.34
CA ALA A 377 7.11 -7.18 5.07
C ALA A 377 7.68 -8.36 4.27
N PRO A 378 7.33 -8.58 2.97
CA PRO A 378 7.98 -9.62 2.16
C PRO A 378 9.50 -9.42 2.03
N CYS A 379 9.96 -8.17 1.92
CA CYS A 379 11.38 -7.84 1.88
C CYS A 379 12.07 -8.22 3.20
N ALA A 380 11.44 -7.93 4.34
CA ALA A 380 11.92 -8.32 5.65
C ALA A 380 11.96 -9.86 5.83
N ALA A 381 10.92 -10.56 5.37
CA ALA A 381 10.85 -12.03 5.40
C ALA A 381 11.97 -12.70 4.60
N ARG A 382 12.41 -12.06 3.51
CA ARG A 382 13.57 -12.49 2.71
C ARG A 382 14.91 -11.98 3.23
N LYS A 383 14.92 -11.39 4.43
CA LYS A 383 16.11 -10.86 5.12
C LYS A 383 16.85 -9.80 4.30
N MET A 384 16.12 -9.00 3.52
CA MET A 384 16.71 -7.84 2.86
C MET A 384 17.19 -6.83 3.92
N PRO A 385 18.25 -6.05 3.62
CA PRO A 385 18.73 -5.01 4.54
C PRO A 385 17.64 -3.98 4.88
N LEU A 386 17.65 -3.46 6.11
CA LEU A 386 16.58 -2.60 6.63
C LEU A 386 16.42 -1.27 5.88
N ASP A 387 17.50 -0.72 5.33
CA ASP A 387 17.47 0.45 4.45
C ASP A 387 16.76 0.17 3.14
N LEU A 388 16.95 -1.03 2.56
CA LEU A 388 16.22 -1.46 1.39
C LEU A 388 14.74 -1.74 1.71
N VAL A 389 14.44 -2.37 2.84
CA VAL A 389 13.06 -2.60 3.32
C VAL A 389 12.32 -1.27 3.47
N SER A 390 12.95 -0.30 4.16
CA SER A 390 12.40 1.04 4.37
C SER A 390 12.22 1.79 3.04
N PHE A 391 13.20 1.73 2.13
CA PHE A 391 13.11 2.37 0.82
C PHE A 391 11.92 1.85 -0.01
N VAL A 392 11.78 0.52 -0.11
CA VAL A 392 10.67 -0.10 -0.87
C VAL A 392 9.32 0.25 -0.24
N GLY A 393 9.23 0.20 1.09
CA GLY A 393 8.02 0.59 1.82
C GLY A 393 7.63 2.04 1.53
N ASN A 394 8.57 2.99 1.64
CA ASN A 394 8.30 4.41 1.35
C ASN A 394 7.94 4.65 -0.12
N ALA A 395 8.56 3.93 -1.06
CA ALA A 395 8.22 4.04 -2.47
C ALA A 395 6.79 3.55 -2.75
N ALA A 396 6.37 2.44 -2.14
CA ALA A 396 5.01 1.95 -2.23
C ALA A 396 4.00 2.90 -1.56
N GLY A 397 4.31 3.39 -0.35
CA GLY A 397 3.49 4.39 0.34
C GLY A 397 3.35 5.69 -0.45
N ALA A 398 4.41 6.14 -1.12
CA ALA A 398 4.40 7.33 -1.97
C ALA A 398 3.51 7.20 -3.21
N LEU A 399 3.37 5.98 -3.75
CA LEU A 399 2.41 5.70 -4.82
C LEU A 399 1.00 5.54 -4.28
N ALA A 400 0.84 4.89 -3.12
CA ALA A 400 -0.46 4.70 -2.48
C ALA A 400 -1.14 6.02 -2.16
N VAL A 401 -0.40 7.03 -1.70
CA VAL A 401 -1.00 8.34 -1.40
C VAL A 401 -1.50 9.11 -2.63
N GLN A 402 -1.21 8.63 -3.84
CA GLN A 402 -1.71 9.20 -5.09
C GLN A 402 -3.00 8.52 -5.58
N ILE A 403 -3.46 7.49 -4.87
CA ILE A 403 -4.66 6.72 -5.17
C ILE A 403 -5.76 7.19 -4.22
N VAL A 404 -6.98 7.34 -4.73
CA VAL A 404 -8.14 7.63 -3.88
C VAL A 404 -8.46 6.38 -3.06
N CYS A 405 -8.30 6.47 -1.74
CA CYS A 405 -8.54 5.35 -0.82
C CYS A 405 -7.82 4.07 -1.29
N ASN A 406 -8.56 2.96 -1.41
CA ASN A 406 -8.10 1.67 -1.89
C ASN A 406 -8.70 1.33 -3.27
N ARG A 407 -8.95 2.35 -4.12
CA ARG A 407 -9.59 2.18 -5.44
C ARG A 407 -8.85 1.19 -6.33
N GLU A 408 -7.52 1.21 -6.27
CA GLU A 408 -6.66 0.23 -6.93
C GLU A 408 -5.46 -0.09 -6.01
N PRO A 409 -4.91 -1.31 -6.07
CA PRO A 409 -3.65 -1.60 -5.40
C PRO A 409 -2.49 -0.86 -6.10
N VAL A 410 -1.42 -0.59 -5.35
CA VAL A 410 -0.15 -0.13 -5.94
C VAL A 410 0.32 -1.14 -6.99
N ASP A 411 0.27 -0.73 -8.27
CA ASP A 411 0.74 -1.56 -9.38
C ASP A 411 2.28 -1.75 -9.30
N VAL A 412 2.71 -3.01 -9.40
CA VAL A 412 4.12 -3.36 -9.24
C VAL A 412 4.98 -2.86 -10.40
N ASN A 413 4.44 -2.75 -11.61
CA ASN A 413 5.19 -2.16 -12.72
C ASN A 413 5.35 -0.65 -12.53
N ARG A 414 4.31 0.04 -12.04
CA ARG A 414 4.39 1.44 -11.63
C ARG A 414 5.42 1.65 -10.52
N LEU A 415 5.48 0.75 -9.54
CA LEU A 415 6.54 0.77 -8.52
C LEU A 415 7.93 0.60 -9.13
N PHE A 416 8.13 -0.31 -10.08
CA PHE A 416 9.43 -0.49 -10.75
C PHE A 416 9.85 0.74 -11.56
N CYS A 417 8.92 1.35 -12.28
CA CYS A 417 9.17 2.61 -12.99
C CYS A 417 9.51 3.73 -12.00
N PHE A 418 8.80 3.80 -10.88
CA PHE A 418 9.05 4.80 -9.85
C PHE A 418 10.42 4.62 -9.18
N ILE A 419 10.82 3.39 -8.85
CA ILE A 419 12.16 3.10 -8.31
C ILE A 419 13.27 3.48 -9.31
N ARG A 420 13.08 3.21 -10.62
CA ARG A 420 14.04 3.64 -11.65
C ARG A 420 14.17 5.16 -11.66
N SER A 421 13.04 5.87 -11.67
CA SER A 421 12.97 7.33 -11.60
C SER A 421 13.68 7.92 -10.38
N LEU A 422 13.47 7.34 -9.19
CA LEU A 422 14.07 7.80 -7.95
C LEU A 422 15.59 7.63 -7.91
N LEU A 423 16.14 6.68 -8.65
CA LEU A 423 17.55 6.28 -8.59
C LEU A 423 18.29 6.57 -9.91
N VAL A 424 17.78 7.51 -10.71
CA VAL A 424 18.42 7.96 -11.97
C VAL A 424 19.79 8.57 -11.74
#